data_AF-A0A4Q4TAD9-F1
#
_entry.id   AF-A0A4Q4TAD9-F1
#
_cell.length_a   1.000
_cell.length_b   1.000
_cell.length_c   1.000
_cell.angle_alpha   90.00
_cell.angle_beta   90.00
_cell.angle_gamma   90.00
#
_symmetry.space_group_name_H-M   'P 1'
#
loop_
_entity.id
_entity.type
_entity.pdbx_description
1 polymer ?
#
loop_
_entity_poly.entity_id
_entity_poly.type
_entity_poly.pdbx_seq_one_letter_code
_entity_poly.pdbx_strand_id
1 'polypeptide(L)'
;MYSLTSRDIHRGEIHNLVVLEMVDTDNTVADVAHDFAHVWRDILAQPEDSGYHRLVEYQKYGHDGEPLSALYGYGEWRDERLSTLKGSYDPSVQLNGYDAIPIDSADWS
;
A
#
# COMPACT_ATOMS: atom_id res chain seq x y z
N MET A 1 9.94 -23.56 0.37
CA MET A 1 8.93 -23.90 1.40
C MET A 1 8.63 -22.60 2.15
N TYR A 2 7.55 -21.91 1.78
CA TYR A 2 7.19 -20.63 2.42
C TYR A 2 6.55 -20.89 3.77
N SER A 3 7.14 -20.35 4.82
CA SER A 3 6.61 -20.40 6.18
C SER A 3 5.30 -19.60 6.26
N LEU A 4 4.21 -20.25 6.64
CA LEU A 4 2.85 -19.70 6.74
C LEU A 4 2.60 -18.86 8.00
N THR A 5 3.63 -18.33 8.67
CA THR A 5 3.48 -17.70 10.00
C THR A 5 3.67 -16.19 10.06
N SER A 6 3.91 -15.51 8.94
CA SER A 6 4.03 -14.04 8.96
C SER A 6 2.74 -13.37 8.48
N ARG A 7 2.11 -12.60 9.37
CA ARG A 7 1.04 -11.65 9.01
C ARG A 7 1.58 -10.38 8.33
N ASP A 8 2.87 -10.12 8.50
CA ASP A 8 3.58 -9.04 7.82
C ASP A 8 4.15 -9.56 6.50
N ILE A 9 3.69 -8.96 5.41
CA ILE A 9 3.99 -9.35 4.04
C ILE A 9 5.41 -8.95 3.61
N HIS A 10 6.02 -7.98 4.28
CA HIS A 10 7.33 -7.44 3.94
C HIS A 10 8.42 -7.88 4.93
N ARG A 11 8.18 -9.00 5.64
CA ARG A 11 9.14 -9.55 6.61
C ARG A 11 10.47 -9.84 5.92
N GLY A 12 11.51 -9.13 6.33
CA GLY A 12 12.86 -9.27 5.77
C GLY A 12 13.08 -8.50 4.47
N GLU A 13 12.06 -7.77 3.99
CA GLU A 13 12.16 -6.85 2.84
C GLU A 13 12.26 -5.40 3.30
N ILE A 14 11.52 -4.98 4.35
CA ILE A 14 11.65 -3.63 4.91
C ILE A 14 12.81 -3.61 5.90
N HIS A 15 13.86 -2.85 5.56
CA HIS A 15 14.98 -2.56 6.46
C HIS A 15 14.87 -1.19 7.12
N ASN A 16 14.17 -0.26 6.47
CA ASN A 16 13.93 1.11 6.96
C ASN A 16 12.47 1.48 6.68
N LEU A 17 11.80 2.04 7.68
CA LEU A 17 10.48 2.66 7.50
C LEU A 17 10.69 4.18 7.49
N VAL A 18 10.24 4.83 6.41
CA VAL A 18 10.20 6.28 6.29
C VAL A 18 8.73 6.69 6.23
N VAL A 19 8.36 7.69 7.02
CA VAL A 19 7.00 8.26 7.04
C VAL A 19 7.11 9.74 6.70
N LEU A 20 6.36 10.17 5.70
CA LEU A 20 6.19 11.58 5.35
C LEU A 20 4.85 12.03 5.94
N GLU A 21 4.89 12.95 6.90
CA GLU A 21 3.69 13.47 7.55
C GLU A 21 3.68 14.99 7.41
N MET A 22 2.63 15.53 6.79
CA MET A 22 2.40 16.97 6.71
C MET A 22 1.24 17.31 7.64
N VAL A 23 1.49 18.25 8.56
CA VAL A 23 0.49 18.71 9.53
C VAL A 23 0.34 20.21 9.38
N ASP A 24 -0.85 20.64 9.02
CA ASP A 24 -1.22 22.05 8.90
C ASP A 24 -2.48 22.37 9.71
N THR A 25 -2.65 23.65 10.04
CA THR A 25 -3.87 24.18 10.68
C THR A 25 -4.60 25.16 9.76
N ASP A 26 -4.05 25.43 8.59
CA ASP A 26 -4.56 26.35 7.60
C ASP A 26 -4.88 25.55 6.34
N ASN A 27 -6.15 25.19 6.17
CA ASN A 27 -6.60 24.38 5.04
C ASN A 27 -6.31 25.01 3.67
N THR A 28 -5.91 26.30 3.59
CA THR A 28 -5.51 26.91 2.32
C THR A 28 -4.18 26.38 1.79
N VAL A 29 -3.38 25.69 2.62
CA VAL A 29 -2.12 25.04 2.20
C VAL A 29 -2.21 23.52 2.03
N ALA A 30 -3.38 22.92 2.28
CA ALA A 30 -3.57 21.47 2.27
C ALA A 30 -3.11 20.81 0.95
N ASP A 31 -3.50 21.38 -0.19
CA ASP A 31 -3.11 20.87 -1.51
C ASP A 31 -1.59 20.95 -1.73
N VAL A 32 -0.95 22.05 -1.28
CA VAL A 32 0.51 22.22 -1.40
C VAL A 32 1.26 21.23 -0.51
N ALA A 33 0.75 20.98 0.69
CA ALA A 33 1.32 20.00 1.62
C ALA A 33 1.18 18.57 1.07
N HIS A 34 0.00 18.24 0.54
CA HIS A 34 -0.28 16.98 -0.13
C HIS A 34 0.67 16.74 -1.32
N ASP A 35 0.77 17.71 -2.24
CA ASP A 35 1.64 17.63 -3.42
C ASP A 35 3.11 17.47 -3.01
N PHE A 36 3.56 18.19 -1.99
CA PHE A 36 4.91 18.06 -1.46
C PHE A 36 5.17 16.63 -0.96
N ALA A 37 4.27 16.06 -0.17
CA ALA A 37 4.42 14.70 0.34
C ALA A 37 4.45 13.67 -0.78
N HIS A 38 3.58 13.80 -1.79
CA HIS A 38 3.53 12.90 -2.95
C HIS A 38 4.83 12.94 -3.75
N VAL A 39 5.32 14.14 -4.07
CA VAL A 39 6.58 14.29 -4.81
C VAL A 39 7.74 13.66 -4.05
N TRP A 40 7.83 13.89 -2.74
CA TRP A 40 8.89 13.28 -1.93
C TRP A 40 8.75 11.77 -1.78
N ARG A 41 7.53 11.24 -1.65
CA ARG A 41 7.27 9.80 -1.65
C ARG A 41 7.77 9.19 -2.95
N ASP A 42 7.40 9.76 -4.08
CA ASP A 42 7.73 9.23 -5.40
C ASP A 42 9.24 9.27 -5.67
N ILE A 43 9.95 10.31 -5.20
CA ILE A 43 11.42 10.37 -5.22
C ILE A 43 12.01 9.27 -4.33
N LEU A 44 11.57 9.18 -3.07
CA LEU A 44 12.07 8.18 -2.12
C LEU A 44 11.70 6.74 -2.50
N ALA A 45 10.74 6.55 -3.40
CA ALA A 45 10.35 5.25 -3.94
C ALA A 45 11.23 4.81 -5.12
N GLN A 46 12.00 5.73 -5.74
CA GLN A 46 12.86 5.37 -6.87
C GLN A 46 13.93 4.37 -6.44
N PRO A 47 14.22 3.33 -7.24
CA PRO A 47 15.20 2.32 -6.87
C PRO A 47 16.62 2.86 -6.62
N GLU A 48 17.02 3.90 -7.37
CA GLU A 48 18.30 4.59 -7.23
C GLU A 48 18.46 5.34 -5.89
N ASP A 49 17.36 5.81 -5.32
CA ASP A 49 17.36 6.60 -4.07
C ASP A 49 17.05 5.72 -2.85
N SER A 50 16.17 4.74 -3.01
CA SER A 50 15.64 3.90 -1.93
C SER A 50 16.47 2.65 -1.65
N GLY A 51 17.16 2.14 -2.67
CA GLY A 51 17.80 0.83 -2.64
C GLY A 51 16.84 -0.36 -2.73
N TYR A 52 15.53 -0.12 -2.89
CA TYR A 52 14.51 -1.15 -3.12
C TYR A 52 14.14 -1.24 -4.59
N HIS A 53 13.77 -2.43 -5.07
CA HIS A 53 13.41 -2.62 -6.48
C HIS A 53 12.08 -1.96 -6.89
N ARG A 54 11.24 -1.62 -5.92
CA ARG A 54 9.89 -1.10 -6.10
C ARG A 54 9.42 -0.46 -4.78
N LEU A 55 8.38 0.36 -4.86
CA LEU A 55 7.69 0.87 -3.67
C LEU A 55 7.16 -0.28 -2.82
N VAL A 56 7.31 -0.15 -1.50
CA VAL A 56 6.80 -1.09 -0.52
C VAL A 56 6.20 -0.26 0.61
N GLU A 57 4.93 -0.50 0.91
CA GLU A 57 4.21 0.30 1.90
C GLU A 57 3.68 -0.55 3.03
N TYR A 58 3.85 -0.04 4.24
CA TYR A 58 3.20 -0.65 5.38
C TYR A 58 1.76 -0.17 5.43
N GLN A 59 0.80 -1.08 5.21
CA GLN A 59 -0.64 -0.82 5.09
C GLN A 59 -1.23 0.22 6.07
N LYS A 60 -0.70 0.35 7.29
CA LYS A 60 -1.18 1.32 8.29
C LYS A 60 -0.85 2.79 7.96
N TYR A 61 0.07 3.01 7.03
CA TYR A 61 0.54 4.32 6.59
C TYR A 61 0.35 4.54 5.09
N GLY A 62 -0.43 3.69 4.42
CA GLY A 62 -0.83 3.93 3.04
C GLY A 62 -1.64 5.22 2.93
N HIS A 63 -1.50 5.91 1.81
CA HIS A 63 -2.24 7.11 1.46
C HIS A 63 -2.90 6.89 0.07
N ASP A 64 -3.37 7.92 -0.64
CA ASP A 64 -3.81 7.76 -2.03
C ASP A 64 -2.65 7.81 -3.03
N GLY A 65 -2.87 7.10 -4.14
CA GLY A 65 -2.01 7.10 -5.32
C GLY A 65 -1.04 5.93 -5.38
N GLU A 66 -0.92 5.14 -4.32
CA GLU A 66 -0.14 3.92 -4.32
C GLU A 66 -0.95 2.72 -4.85
N PRO A 67 -0.34 1.82 -5.63
CA PRO A 67 -1.02 0.63 -6.07
C PRO A 67 -1.29 -0.29 -4.87
N LEU A 68 -2.42 -0.98 -4.86
CA LEU A 68 -2.75 -1.96 -3.80
C LEU A 68 -1.65 -3.02 -3.60
N SER A 69 -0.94 -3.36 -4.67
CA SER A 69 0.21 -4.27 -4.63
C SER A 69 1.40 -3.74 -3.82
N ALA A 70 1.55 -2.42 -3.64
CA ALA A 70 2.54 -1.85 -2.73
C ALA A 70 2.15 -2.07 -1.25
N LEU A 71 0.85 -2.08 -0.94
CA LEU A 71 0.29 -2.26 0.41
C LEU A 71 0.13 -3.73 0.83
N TYR A 72 -0.18 -4.59 -0.15
CA TYR A 72 -0.55 -5.98 0.08
C TYR A 72 0.46 -6.98 -0.52
N GLY A 73 1.37 -6.52 -1.36
CA GLY A 73 2.41 -7.31 -2.02
C GLY A 73 2.11 -7.58 -3.50
N TYR A 74 3.16 -7.79 -4.29
CA TYR A 74 3.11 -7.85 -5.77
C TYR A 74 2.91 -9.24 -6.38
N GLY A 75 2.54 -10.24 -5.59
CA GLY A 75 2.43 -11.61 -6.10
C GLY A 75 1.02 -11.88 -6.61
N GLU A 76 0.84 -12.20 -7.89
CA GLU A 76 -0.49 -12.54 -8.47
C GLU A 76 -1.24 -13.60 -7.63
N TRP A 77 -0.53 -14.63 -7.15
CA TRP A 77 -1.09 -15.67 -6.27
C TRP A 77 -1.73 -15.11 -4.99
N ARG A 78 -1.26 -13.95 -4.53
CA ARG A 78 -1.74 -13.28 -3.34
C ARG A 78 -2.97 -12.46 -3.66
N ASP A 79 -2.95 -11.75 -4.78
CA ASP A 79 -4.09 -10.96 -5.26
C ASP A 79 -5.30 -11.89 -5.43
N GLU A 80 -5.12 -13.01 -6.13
CA GLU A 80 -6.12 -14.07 -6.27
C GLU A 80 -6.61 -14.59 -4.91
N ARG A 81 -5.68 -14.85 -3.99
CA ARG A 81 -6.01 -15.37 -2.65
C ARG A 81 -6.81 -14.36 -1.83
N LEU A 82 -6.40 -13.10 -1.82
CA LEU A 82 -7.03 -12.03 -1.05
C LEU A 82 -8.41 -11.69 -1.62
N SER A 83 -8.54 -11.61 -2.94
CA SER A 83 -9.82 -11.46 -3.63
C SER A 83 -10.77 -12.63 -3.36
N THR A 84 -10.28 -13.87 -3.41
CA THR A 84 -11.08 -15.07 -3.06
C THR A 84 -11.56 -15.01 -1.61
N LEU A 85 -10.70 -14.59 -0.67
CA LEU A 85 -11.08 -14.41 0.73
C LEU A 85 -12.11 -13.29 0.89
N LYS A 86 -11.93 -12.16 0.21
CA LYS A 86 -12.88 -11.05 0.24
C LYS A 86 -14.26 -11.50 -0.26
N GLY A 87 -14.32 -12.18 -1.40
CA GLY A 87 -15.58 -12.72 -1.93
C GLY A 87 -16.23 -13.77 -1.01
N SER A 88 -15.44 -14.55 -0.28
CA SER A 88 -15.96 -15.57 0.63
C SER A 88 -16.51 -15.00 1.95
N TYR A 89 -15.82 -14.00 2.51
CA TYR A 89 -16.13 -13.46 3.84
C TYR A 89 -16.92 -12.15 3.82
N ASP A 90 -16.86 -11.41 2.71
CA ASP A 90 -17.59 -10.16 2.52
C ASP A 90 -18.18 -10.05 1.09
N PRO A 91 -19.06 -10.99 0.68
CA PRO A 91 -19.66 -11.01 -0.65
C PRO A 91 -20.56 -9.79 -0.93
N SER A 92 -21.05 -9.11 0.12
CA SER A 92 -21.86 -7.90 0.02
C SER A 92 -21.05 -6.61 0.08
N VAL A 93 -19.71 -6.69 0.14
CA VAL A 93 -18.78 -5.55 0.10
C VAL A 93 -19.05 -4.53 1.22
N GLN A 94 -19.37 -5.01 2.43
CA GLN A 94 -19.60 -4.15 3.59
C GLN A 94 -18.31 -3.61 4.21
N LEU A 95 -17.20 -4.34 4.05
CA LEU A 95 -15.86 -3.94 4.49
C LEU A 95 -15.10 -3.35 3.31
N ASN A 96 -15.39 -2.09 2.97
CA ASN A 96 -14.86 -1.39 1.80
C ASN A 96 -14.32 0.00 2.15
N GLY A 97 -13.27 0.01 2.99
CA GLY A 97 -12.55 1.25 3.33
C GLY A 97 -11.69 1.78 2.19
N TYR A 98 -10.79 2.70 2.51
CA TYR A 98 -9.95 3.43 1.56
C TYR A 98 -9.11 2.50 0.66
N ASP A 99 -8.33 1.59 1.25
CA ASP A 99 -7.52 0.59 0.51
C ASP A 99 -8.15 -0.81 0.56
N ALA A 100 -9.41 -0.91 0.17
CA ALA A 100 -10.13 -2.17 0.23
C ALA A 100 -9.54 -3.19 -0.75
N ILE A 101 -9.39 -4.43 -0.28
CA ILE A 101 -9.08 -5.58 -1.14
C ILE A 101 -10.24 -5.77 -2.12
N PRO A 102 -10.00 -5.77 -3.45
CA PRO A 102 -11.04 -5.95 -4.44
C PRO A 102 -11.51 -7.41 -4.51
N ILE A 103 -12.76 -7.61 -4.95
CA ILE A 103 -13.30 -8.96 -5.18
C ILE A 103 -12.76 -9.57 -6.48
N ASP A 104 -12.51 -8.75 -7.50
CA ASP A 104 -11.89 -9.20 -8.75
C ASP A 104 -10.37 -9.04 -8.66
N SER A 105 -9.64 -10.07 -9.05
CA SER A 105 -8.18 -10.01 -9.19
C SER A 105 -7.72 -9.06 -10.29
N ALA A 106 -8.60 -8.70 -11.22
CA ALA A 106 -8.30 -7.71 -12.26
C ALA A 106 -8.22 -6.26 -11.74
N ASP A 107 -8.76 -5.99 -10.54
CA ASP A 107 -8.88 -4.62 -9.99
C ASP A 107 -7.70 -4.23 -9.07
N TRP A 108 -6.59 -4.98 -9.11
CA TRP A 108 -5.40 -4.74 -8.26
C TRP A 108 -4.43 -3.69 -8.80
N SER A 109 -4.61 -3.26 -10.06
CA SER A 109 -3.69 -2.40 -10.81
C SER A 109 -4.41 -1.30 -11.58
#